data_AF-A0AB39ZEN8-F1
#
_entry.id   AF-A0AB39ZEN8-F1
#
_cell.length_a   1.000
_cell.length_b   1.000
_cell.length_c   1.000
_cell.angle_alpha   90.00
_cell.angle_beta   90.00
_cell.angle_gamma   90.00
#
_symmetry.space_group_name_H-M   'P 1'
#
loop_
_entity.id
_entity.type
_entity.pdbx_description
1 polymer ?
#
loop_
_entity_poly.entity_id
_entity_poly.type
_entity_poly.pdbx_seq_one_letter_code
_entity_poly.pdbx_strand_id
1 'polypeptide(L)'
;MVRIGLVGIVILLIGMAVCYPQFDNGNPWLRPQQPKQPLLFPDGGGSTTTTTPRPTTQSPRFYACLQSCPATSEYNPICGSDSVNYYNENKFNCAINCGLNIQQLHRGIC
;
A
#
# COMPACT_ATOMS: atom_id res chain seq x y z
N MET A 1 -0.82 -33.45 37.12
CA MET A 1 -1.68 -32.62 36.23
C MET A 1 -1.43 -31.11 36.33
N VAL A 2 -0.44 -30.62 37.09
CA VAL A 2 -0.21 -29.16 37.28
C VAL A 2 1.01 -28.62 36.49
N ARG A 3 1.95 -29.48 36.09
CA ARG A 3 3.19 -29.05 35.37
C ARG A 3 3.01 -28.79 33.87
N ILE A 4 2.01 -29.39 33.24
CA ILE A 4 1.69 -29.19 31.81
C ILE A 4 1.02 -27.82 31.59
N GLY A 5 0.19 -27.37 32.54
CA GLY A 5 -0.46 -26.05 32.47
C GLY A 5 0.53 -24.90 32.55
N LEU A 6 1.58 -25.02 33.37
CA LEU A 6 2.59 -23.97 33.54
C LEU A 6 3.47 -23.83 32.27
N VAL A 7 3.85 -24.94 31.64
CA VAL A 7 4.57 -24.92 30.36
C VAL A 7 3.70 -24.35 29.24
N GLY A 8 2.41 -24.70 29.20
CA GLY A 8 1.46 -24.14 28.23
C GLY A 8 1.24 -22.63 28.37
N ILE A 9 1.15 -22.13 29.61
CA ILE A 9 1.05 -20.70 29.91
C ILE A 9 2.34 -19.98 29.50
N VAL A 10 3.51 -20.55 29.78
CA VAL A 10 4.80 -19.96 29.39
C VAL A 10 4.93 -19.89 27.85
N ILE A 11 4.51 -20.93 27.12
CA ILE A 11 4.54 -20.92 25.65
C ILE A 11 3.55 -19.90 25.07
N LEU A 12 2.35 -19.76 25.65
CA LEU A 12 1.39 -18.72 25.25
C LEU A 12 1.92 -17.31 25.49
N LEU A 13 2.59 -17.07 26.61
CA LEU A 13 3.18 -15.77 26.92
C LEU A 13 4.36 -15.43 25.99
N ILE A 14 5.18 -16.43 25.63
CA ILE A 14 6.26 -16.24 24.65
C ILE A 14 5.69 -15.99 23.25
N GLY A 15 4.65 -16.73 22.83
CA GLY A 15 4.01 -16.54 21.52
C GLY A 15 3.38 -15.15 21.35
N MET A 16 2.77 -14.61 22.40
CA MET A 16 2.24 -13.24 22.38
C MET A 16 3.35 -12.20 22.25
N ALA A 17 4.49 -12.37 22.93
CA ALA A 17 5.61 -11.44 22.84
C ALA A 17 6.30 -11.41 21.46
N VAL A 18 6.35 -12.55 20.76
CA VAL A 18 7.03 -12.68 19.46
C VAL A 18 6.14 -12.30 18.27
N CYS A 19 4.81 -12.30 18.44
CA CYS A 19 3.86 -11.87 17.40
C CYS A 19 3.58 -10.36 17.37
N TYR A 20 4.08 -9.58 18.35
CA TYR A 20 4.05 -8.13 18.20
C TYR A 20 5.06 -7.72 17.14
N PRO A 21 4.66 -6.93 16.12
CA PRO A 21 5.65 -6.31 15.26
C PRO A 21 6.57 -5.47 16.14
N GLN A 22 7.82 -5.91 16.26
CA GLN A 22 8.90 -5.09 16.81
C GLN A 22 9.07 -3.94 15.82
N PHE A 23 8.38 -2.82 16.07
CA PHE A 23 8.71 -1.55 15.46
C PHE A 23 10.08 -1.16 15.98
N ASP A 24 11.11 -1.61 15.27
CA ASP A 24 12.49 -1.29 15.56
C ASP A 24 12.65 0.24 15.41
N ASN A 25 12.71 0.94 16.53
CA ASN A 25 12.75 2.41 16.55
C ASN A 25 14.12 2.96 16.12
N GLY A 26 15.08 2.08 15.77
CA GLY A 26 16.43 2.43 15.37
C GLY A 26 16.63 2.59 13.86
N ASN A 27 15.68 2.16 13.02
CA ASN A 27 15.81 2.21 11.57
C ASN A 27 14.85 3.25 10.93
N PRO A 28 15.37 4.41 10.49
CA PRO A 28 14.54 5.47 9.91
C PRO A 28 13.74 5.04 8.66
N TRP A 29 14.18 3.97 7.99
CA TRP A 29 13.61 3.47 6.74
C TRP A 29 12.40 2.54 6.91
N LEU A 30 12.17 1.97 8.11
CA LEU A 30 11.03 1.09 8.39
C LEU A 30 9.93 1.82 9.17
N ARG A 31 10.11 3.10 9.49
CA ARG A 31 9.08 3.94 10.11
C ARG A 31 7.97 4.20 9.09
N PRO A 32 6.71 3.80 9.35
CA PRO A 32 5.58 4.25 8.56
C PRO A 32 5.56 5.78 8.59
N GLN A 33 5.81 6.42 7.45
CA GLN A 33 5.73 7.86 7.35
C GLN A 33 4.26 8.23 7.53
N GLN A 34 3.93 8.79 8.70
CA GLN A 34 2.60 9.30 8.97
C GLN A 34 2.28 10.36 7.90
N PRO A 35 1.17 10.24 7.16
CA PRO A 35 0.79 11.24 6.18
C PRO A 35 0.64 12.57 6.91
N LYS A 36 1.55 13.52 6.64
CA LYS A 36 1.39 14.90 7.09
C LYS A 36 0.10 15.40 6.45
N GLN A 37 -0.88 15.78 7.27
CA GLN A 37 -2.22 16.18 6.83
C GLN A 37 -2.12 17.19 5.68
N PRO A 38 -2.85 17.02 4.56
CA PRO A 38 -2.96 18.06 3.56
C PRO A 38 -3.82 19.18 4.12
N LEU A 39 -3.32 20.41 4.02
CA LEU A 39 -4.11 21.63 4.20
C LEU A 39 -5.36 21.55 3.30
N LEU A 40 -6.53 21.81 3.89
CA LEU A 40 -7.82 21.86 3.20
C LEU A 40 -7.77 22.93 2.10
N PHE A 41 -7.80 22.52 0.84
CA PHE A 41 -8.13 23.41 -0.28
C PHE A 41 -9.56 23.08 -0.75
N PRO A 42 -10.45 24.08 -0.94
CA PRO A 42 -11.81 23.83 -1.38
C PRO A 42 -11.84 23.36 -2.83
N ASP A 43 -12.70 22.37 -3.09
CA ASP A 43 -12.95 21.78 -4.39
C ASP A 43 -13.34 22.82 -5.45
N GLY A 44 -12.63 22.78 -6.57
CA GLY A 44 -12.97 23.51 -7.79
C GLY A 44 -12.58 22.65 -8.98
N GLY A 45 -13.58 22.02 -9.60
CA GLY A 45 -13.40 21.23 -10.81
C GLY A 45 -12.73 22.04 -11.92
N GLY A 46 -11.74 21.44 -12.55
CA GLY A 46 -11.03 22.07 -13.65
C GLY A 46 -9.82 21.24 -14.05
N SER A 47 -9.97 20.43 -15.09
CA SER A 47 -8.86 19.91 -15.89
C SER A 47 -8.01 21.10 -16.33
N THR A 48 -6.93 21.36 -15.61
CA THR A 48 -6.02 22.46 -15.89
C THR A 48 -4.62 21.86 -15.93
N THR A 49 -4.02 21.88 -17.11
CA THR A 49 -2.64 21.48 -17.37
C THR A 49 -1.70 22.49 -16.70
N THR A 50 -1.54 22.37 -15.39
CA THR A 50 -0.62 23.21 -14.61
C THR A 50 0.65 22.42 -14.36
N THR A 51 1.77 22.91 -14.90
CA THR A 51 3.14 22.37 -14.77
C THR A 51 3.69 22.56 -13.36
N THR A 52 2.95 22.14 -12.35
CA THR A 52 3.47 21.94 -10.99
C THR A 52 4.06 20.53 -10.95
N PRO A 53 5.24 20.29 -10.35
CA PRO A 53 5.75 18.93 -10.18
C PRO A 53 4.70 18.11 -9.43
N ARG A 54 4.07 17.17 -10.16
CA ARG A 54 3.06 16.27 -9.62
C ARG A 54 3.70 15.55 -8.43
N PRO A 55 3.10 15.59 -7.23
CA PRO A 55 3.57 14.75 -6.14
C PRO A 55 3.64 13.30 -6.65
N THR A 56 4.82 12.70 -6.57
CA THR A 56 5.08 11.32 -7.01
C THR A 56 4.31 10.30 -6.17
N THR A 57 3.79 10.72 -5.01
CA THR A 57 2.98 9.91 -4.10
C THR A 57 1.49 10.17 -4.32
N GLN A 58 0.71 9.10 -4.51
CA GLN A 58 -0.74 9.18 -4.68
C GLN A 58 -1.46 9.60 -3.40
N SER A 59 -2.71 10.06 -3.52
CA SER A 59 -3.50 10.52 -2.36
C SER A 59 -3.84 9.37 -1.37
N PRO A 60 -4.07 9.66 -0.09
CA PRO A 60 -4.54 8.66 0.88
C PRO A 60 -5.85 7.96 0.45
N ARG A 61 -6.74 8.71 -0.23
CA ARG A 61 -8.02 8.21 -0.75
C ARG A 61 -7.80 7.17 -1.85
N PHE A 62 -6.82 7.41 -2.72
CA PHE A 62 -6.42 6.43 -3.72
C PHE A 62 -5.93 5.13 -3.06
N TYR A 63 -5.05 5.22 -2.07
CA TYR A 63 -4.55 4.02 -1.40
C TYR A 63 -5.63 3.25 -0.64
N ALA A 64 -6.58 3.96 0.00
CA ALA A 64 -7.72 3.34 0.65
C ALA A 64 -8.60 2.55 -0.35
N CYS A 65 -8.80 3.09 -1.56
CA CYS A 65 -9.47 2.36 -2.64
C CYS A 65 -8.63 1.17 -3.12
N LEU A 66 -7.33 1.36 -3.34
CA LEU A 66 -6.45 0.28 -3.82
C LEU A 66 -6.42 -0.91 -2.84
N GLN A 67 -6.54 -0.63 -1.54
CA GLN A 67 -6.61 -1.64 -0.47
C GLN A 67 -7.94 -2.40 -0.41
N SER A 68 -9.04 -1.86 -0.97
CA SER A 68 -10.33 -2.55 -1.01
C SER A 68 -10.47 -3.51 -2.19
N CYS A 69 -9.54 -3.48 -3.15
CA CYS A 69 -9.57 -4.34 -4.31
C CYS A 69 -9.28 -5.81 -3.97
N PRO A 70 -9.95 -6.76 -4.65
CA PRO A 70 -9.59 -8.17 -4.56
C PRO A 70 -8.14 -8.42 -4.92
N ALA A 71 -7.44 -9.17 -4.08
CA ALA A 71 -6.05 -9.56 -4.32
C ALA A 71 -5.99 -10.98 -4.90
N THR A 72 -5.17 -11.14 -5.94
CA THR A 72 -4.83 -12.44 -6.52
C THR A 72 -3.32 -12.63 -6.44
N SER A 73 -2.86 -13.85 -6.14
CA SER A 73 -1.43 -14.18 -6.04
C SER A 73 -0.74 -14.41 -7.39
N GLU A 74 -1.47 -14.33 -8.49
CA GLU A 74 -0.92 -14.51 -9.83
C GLU A 74 -0.02 -13.33 -10.21
N TYR A 75 1.20 -13.65 -10.67
CA TYR A 75 2.20 -12.67 -11.09
C TYR A 75 2.32 -12.63 -12.61
N ASN A 76 1.65 -11.66 -13.21
CA ASN A 76 1.67 -11.38 -14.65
C ASN A 76 1.84 -9.86 -14.82
N PRO A 77 3.06 -9.33 -14.68
CA PRO A 77 3.26 -7.90 -14.53
C PRO A 77 2.81 -7.09 -15.75
N ILE A 78 2.41 -5.84 -15.52
CA ILE A 78 2.04 -4.88 -16.56
C ILE A 78 2.83 -3.59 -16.36
N CYS A 79 3.40 -3.07 -17.44
CA CYS A 79 4.01 -1.76 -17.47
C CYS A 79 2.95 -0.69 -17.79
N GLY A 80 2.71 0.21 -16.83
CA GLY A 80 1.80 1.34 -16.99
C GLY A 80 2.46 2.56 -17.66
N SER A 81 1.65 3.44 -18.23
CA SER A 81 2.10 4.72 -18.82
C SER A 81 2.71 5.69 -17.81
N ASP A 82 2.53 5.42 -16.52
CA ASP A 82 3.16 6.09 -15.39
C ASP A 82 4.53 5.51 -15.02
N SER A 83 5.06 4.58 -15.82
CA SER A 83 6.32 3.86 -15.57
C SER A 83 6.31 3.05 -14.26
N VAL A 84 5.11 2.61 -13.82
CA VAL A 84 4.93 1.78 -12.64
C VAL A 84 4.65 0.33 -13.04
N ASN A 85 5.27 -0.59 -12.29
CA ASN A 85 5.06 -2.02 -12.39
C ASN A 85 3.82 -2.44 -11.60
N TYR A 86 2.78 -2.89 -12.30
CA TYR A 86 1.58 -3.46 -11.69
C TYR A 86 1.71 -4.98 -11.63
N TYR A 87 1.54 -5.56 -10.44
CA TYR A 87 1.80 -6.98 -10.16
C TYR A 87 1.01 -7.94 -11.08
N ASN A 88 -0.21 -7.55 -11.41
CA ASN A 88 -1.07 -8.24 -12.36
C ASN A 88 -2.15 -7.31 -12.93
N GLU A 89 -2.92 -7.85 -13.87
CA GLU A 89 -4.03 -7.18 -14.54
C GLU A 89 -5.11 -6.70 -13.56
N ASN A 90 -5.43 -7.48 -12.53
CA ASN A 90 -6.37 -7.06 -11.49
C ASN A 90 -5.88 -5.81 -10.74
N LYS A 91 -4.59 -5.77 -10.38
CA LYS A 91 -3.99 -4.61 -9.70
C LYS A 91 -3.95 -3.38 -10.59
N PHE A 92 -3.66 -3.55 -11.88
CA PHE A 92 -3.68 -2.47 -12.87
C PHE A 92 -5.09 -1.88 -13.04
N ASN A 93 -6.09 -2.73 -13.29
CA ASN A 93 -7.49 -2.33 -13.45
C ASN A 93 -8.05 -1.68 -12.18
N CYS A 94 -7.72 -2.24 -11.01
CA CYS A 94 -8.07 -1.63 -9.73
C CYS A 94 -7.54 -0.20 -9.62
N ALA A 95 -6.30 0.05 -10.04
CA ALA A 95 -5.71 1.38 -9.96
C ALA A 95 -6.45 2.40 -10.85
N ILE A 96 -6.89 1.98 -12.05
CA ILE A 96 -7.76 2.77 -12.94
C ILE A 96 -9.11 3.05 -12.26
N ASN A 97 -9.74 2.02 -11.71
CA ASN A 97 -11.03 2.15 -11.00
C ASN A 97 -10.93 3.07 -9.78
N CYS A 98 -9.76 3.13 -9.14
CA CYS A 98 -9.46 4.04 -8.04
C CYS A 98 -9.11 5.48 -8.50
N GLY A 99 -9.20 5.76 -9.80
CA GLY A 99 -9.09 7.10 -10.37
C GLY A 99 -7.74 7.42 -11.01
N LEU A 100 -6.85 6.44 -11.22
CA LEU A 100 -5.67 6.69 -12.05
C LEU A 100 -6.03 6.76 -13.52
N ASN A 101 -5.58 7.83 -14.19
CA ASN A 101 -5.63 7.93 -15.64
C ASN A 101 -4.31 7.40 -16.22
N ILE A 102 -4.24 6.08 -16.44
CA ILE A 102 -3.06 5.37 -16.94
C ILE A 102 -3.46 4.40 -18.05
N GLN A 103 -2.53 4.13 -18.96
CA GLN A 103 -2.69 3.15 -20.03
C GLN A 103 -1.68 2.03 -19.88
N GLN A 104 -2.03 0.84 -20.35
CA GLN A 104 -1.07 -0.24 -20.46
C GLN A 104 -0.12 0.05 -21.63
N LEU A 105 1.19 0.12 -21.36
CA LEU A 105 2.20 0.23 -22.40
C LEU A 105 2.50 -1.14 -23.02
N HIS A 106 2.87 -2.11 -22.18
CA HIS A 106 3.08 -3.50 -22.58
C HIS A 106 2.91 -4.45 -21.39
N ARG A 107 2.78 -5.75 -21.69
CA ARG A 107 2.87 -6.80 -20.67
C ARG A 107 4.33 -7.01 -20.28
N GLY A 108 4.58 -7.38 -19.03
CA GLY A 108 5.92 -7.44 -18.45
C GLY A 108 6.20 -6.27 -17.51
N ILE A 109 7.42 -6.27 -16.97
CA ILE A 109 7.94 -5.16 -16.18
C ILE A 109 8.33 -3.98 -17.09
N CYS A 110 8.08 -2.75 -16.65
CA CYS A 110 8.92 -1.59 -16.97
C CYS A 110 10.33 -1.85 -16.38
#